data_AF-A0A1M4ZMD3-F1
#
_entry.id   AF-A0A1M4ZMD3-F1
#
_cell.length_a   1.000
_cell.length_b   1.000
_cell.length_c   1.000
_cell.angle_alpha   90.00
_cell.angle_beta   90.00
_cell.angle_gamma   90.00
#
_symmetry.space_group_name_H-M   'P 1'
#
loop_
_entity.id
_entity.type
_entity.pdbx_description
1 polymer ?
#
loop_
_entity_poly.entity_id
_entity_poly.type
_entity_poly.pdbx_seq_one_letter_code
_entity_poly.pdbx_strand_id
1 'polypeptide(L)' 'MLNIRHIVGAVLLFCNGLIKIINESKDFYELEKGVYKLCQNACNQIFVYRC' A
#
# COMPACT_ATOMS: atom_id res chain seq x y z
N MET A 1 -0.28 -9.40 -18.13
CA MET A 1 0.12 -8.08 -18.65
C MET A 1 -0.55 -7.00 -17.81
N LEU A 2 0.22 -6.18 -17.08
CA LEU A 2 -0.33 -5.12 -16.22
C LEU A 2 -0.93 -4.01 -17.09
N ASN A 3 -2.24 -3.85 -17.04
CA ASN A 3 -2.96 -2.76 -17.70
C ASN A 3 -2.76 -1.46 -16.88
N ILE A 4 -2.67 -0.31 -17.53
CA ILE A 4 -2.59 1.01 -16.90
C ILE A 4 -3.68 1.21 -15.84
N ARG A 5 -4.89 0.65 -16.04
CA ARG A 5 -5.96 0.69 -15.04
C ARG A 5 -5.60 -0.04 -13.73
N HIS A 6 -4.91 -1.17 -13.82
CA HIS A 6 -4.43 -1.90 -12.63
C HIS A 6 -3.32 -1.15 -11.93
N ILE A 7 -2.41 -0.51 -12.68
CA ILE A 7 -1.35 0.33 -12.11
C ILE A 7 -1.96 1.52 -11.36
N VAL A 8 -2.87 2.25 -11.99
CA VAL A 8 -3.57 3.39 -11.38
C VAL A 8 -4.37 2.95 -10.15
N GLY A 9 -5.07 1.82 -10.22
CA GLY A 9 -5.80 1.26 -9.08
C GLY A 9 -4.90 0.90 -7.90
N ALA A 10 -3.77 0.24 -8.15
CA ALA A 10 -2.80 -0.12 -7.10
C ALA A 10 -2.19 1.12 -6.43
N VAL A 11 -1.82 2.13 -7.22
CA VAL A 11 -1.30 3.41 -6.69
C VAL A 11 -2.35 4.12 -5.84
N LEU A 12 -3.60 4.17 -6.30
CA LEU A 12 -4.68 4.82 -5.55
C LEU A 12 -4.95 4.13 -4.20
N LEU A 13 -4.99 2.79 -4.18
CA LEU A 13 -5.15 2.02 -2.95
C LEU A 13 -3.97 2.23 -1.98
N PHE A 14 -2.75 2.29 -2.51
CA PHE A 14 -1.56 2.58 -1.70
C PHE A 14 -1.64 3.98 -1.07
N CYS A 15 -1.94 5.01 -1.84
CA CYS A 15 -2.07 6.38 -1.33
C CYS A 15 -3.15 6.51 -0.25
N ASN A 16 -4.33 5.89 -0.46
CA ASN A 16 -5.39 5.89 0.55
C ASN A 16 -4.97 5.18 1.83
N GLY A 17 -4.27 4.04 1.72
CA GLY A 17 -3.72 3.34 2.86
C GLY A 17 -2.72 4.19 3.63
N LEU A 18 -1.83 4.89 2.92
CA LEU A 18 -0.82 5.76 3.51
C LEU A 18 -1.46 6.93 4.27
N ILE A 19 -2.45 7.62 3.68
CA ILE A 19 -3.19 8.71 4.32
C ILE A 19 -3.86 8.23 5.61
N LYS A 20 -4.48 7.05 5.58
CA LYS A 20 -5.11 6.45 6.76
C LYS A 20 -4.09 6.20 7.88
N ILE A 21 -2.95 5.60 7.56
CA ILE A 21 -1.89 5.34 8.55
C ILE A 21 -1.40 6.65 9.16
N ILE A 22 -1.15 7.68 8.35
CA ILE A 22 -0.68 8.99 8.83
C ILE A 22 -1.70 9.62 9.80
N ASN A 23 -2.99 9.53 9.50
CA ASN A 23 -4.05 10.10 10.34
C ASN A 23 -4.32 9.33 11.62
N GLU A 24 -4.11 8.01 11.63
CA GLU A 24 -4.45 7.13 12.76
C GLU A 24 -3.27 6.84 13.69
N SER A 25 -2.03 7.01 13.21
CA SER A 25 -0.82 6.73 14.00
C SER A 25 -0.62 7.77 15.09
N LYS A 26 -0.42 7.30 16.33
CA LYS A 26 -0.21 8.19 17.50
C LYS A 26 1.26 8.56 17.71
N ASP A 27 2.16 7.75 17.16
CA ASP A 27 3.60 7.92 17.27
C ASP A 27 4.32 7.40 16.02
N PHE A 28 5.63 7.63 15.98
CA PHE A 28 6.48 7.24 14.86
C PHE A 28 6.58 5.72 14.69
N TYR A 29 6.50 4.95 15.78
CA TYR A 29 6.59 3.49 15.70
C TYR A 29 5.35 2.88 15.04
N GLU A 30 4.15 3.36 15.39
CA GLU A 30 2.91 2.96 14.71
C GLU A 30 2.93 3.31 13.22
N LEU A 31 3.44 4.51 12.88
CA LEU A 31 3.60 4.97 11.50
C LEU A 31 4.54 4.06 10.71
N GLU A 32 5.74 3.80 11.23
CA GLU A 32 6.75 2.96 10.58
C GLU A 32 6.21 1.53 10.34
N LYS A 33 5.61 0.93 11.39
CA LYS A 33 5.01 -0.40 11.31
C LYS A 33 3.86 -0.46 10.31
N GLY A 34 3.01 0.57 10.29
CA GLY A 34 1.89 0.69 9.36
C GLY A 34 2.36 0.76 7.91
N VAL A 35 3.32 1.65 7.62
CA VAL A 35 3.90 1.83 6.28
C VAL A 35 4.59 0.54 5.81
N TYR A 36 5.38 -0.12 6.67
CA TYR A 36 6.03 -1.38 6.35
C TYR A 36 5.02 -2.46 5.92
N LYS A 37 3.91 -2.59 6.67
CA LYS A 37 2.85 -3.57 6.36
C LYS A 37 2.09 -3.22 5.08
N LEU A 38 1.84 -1.94 4.83
CA LEU A 38 1.22 -1.47 3.58
C LEU A 38 2.09 -1.80 2.37
N CYS A 39 3.40 -1.59 2.46
CA CYS A 39 4.36 -1.93 1.41
C CYS A 39 4.39 -3.45 1.14
N GLN A 40 4.41 -4.29 2.18
CA GLN A 40 4.33 -5.74 2.00
C GLN A 40 3.05 -6.15 1.26
N ASN A 41 1.91 -5.59 1.65
CA ASN A 41 0.63 -5.90 1.02
C ASN A 41 0.58 -5.45 -0.46
N ALA A 42 1.11 -4.26 -0.76
CA ALA A 42 1.20 -3.76 -2.14
C ALA A 42 2.09 -4.67 -3.00
N CYS A 43 3.25 -5.07 -2.48
CA CYS A 43 4.14 -6.01 -3.16
C CYS A 43 3.46 -7.37 -3.38
N ASN A 44 2.79 -7.93 -2.38
CA ASN A 44 2.07 -9.20 -2.51
C ASN A 44 0.95 -9.13 -3.53
N GLN A 45 0.19 -8.03 -3.57
CA GLN A 45 -0.84 -7.85 -4.61
C GLN A 45 -0.20 -7.79 -6.00
N ILE A 46 0.92 -7.08 -6.18
CA ILE A 46 1.60 -7.02 -7.48
C ILE A 46 2.19 -8.40 -7.87
N PHE A 47 2.73 -9.15 -6.90
CA PHE A 47 3.32 -10.48 -7.14
C PHE A 47 2.28 -11.58 -7.39
N VAL A 48 1.13 -11.57 -6.71
CA VAL A 48 0.04 -12.52 -6.97
C VAL A 48 -0.52 -12.37 -8.39
N TYR A 49 -0.51 -11.14 -8.94
CA TYR A 49 -0.89 -10.91 -10.34
C TYR A 49 0.20 -11.32 -11.35
N ARG A 50 1.34 -11.85 -10.88
CA ARG A 50 2.45 -12.34 -11.71
C ARG A 50 2.51 -13.88 -11.83
N CYS A 51 1.69 -14.62 -11.09
CA CYS A 51 1.54 -16.08 -11.19
C CYS A 51 0.27 -16.47 -11.95
#